data_AF-A0A537SVA6-F1
#
_entry.id   AF-A0A537SVA6-F1
#
_cell.length_a   1.000
_cell.length_b   1.000
_cell.length_c   1.000
_cell.angle_alpha   90.00
_cell.angle_beta   90.00
_cell.angle_gamma   90.00
#
_symmetry.space_group_name_H-M   'P 1'
#
loop_
_entity.id
_entity.type
_entity.pdbx_description
1 polymer ?
#
loop_
_entity_poly.entity_id
_entity_poly.type
_entity_poly.pdbx_seq_one_letter_code
_entity_poly.pdbx_strand_id
1 'polypeptide(L)'
;MRTALAGTIAVTLAWTVSAHAENAPEPEGYRTVNYRAPVPATLAGARVLRTEQAESLWRSRSGVFVDVLPRPTKPSNLPAGTIWRDKPRFNIPGSIWLPDTGYGELAATTETYLRHGLVKATGGSTAKLLVIYCQADCWMSWNAAKRALSYGYSNVAWYPEGTDGWQRAELPMAESQPEPREVQEITSPR
;
A
#
# COMPACT_ATOMS: atom_id res chain seq x y z
N MET A 1 73.21 -28.13 6.02
CA MET A 1 72.50 -27.03 6.72
C MET A 1 71.86 -26.13 5.69
N ARG A 2 70.64 -25.63 5.98
CA ARG A 2 69.81 -24.66 5.25
C ARG A 2 68.78 -25.25 4.27
N THR A 3 67.67 -25.69 4.86
CA THR A 3 66.35 -25.83 4.23
C THR A 3 65.79 -24.44 3.87
N ALA A 4 65.27 -24.28 2.66
CA ALA A 4 64.52 -23.08 2.25
C ALA A 4 63.02 -23.34 2.43
N LEU A 5 62.36 -22.58 3.31
CA LEU A 5 60.90 -22.60 3.46
C LEU A 5 60.27 -21.81 2.31
N ALA A 6 59.45 -22.48 1.50
CA ALA A 6 58.53 -21.83 0.58
C ALA A 6 57.27 -21.41 1.36
N GLY A 7 57.05 -20.10 1.50
CA GLY A 7 55.85 -19.55 2.14
C GLY A 7 54.72 -19.40 1.12
N THR A 8 53.64 -20.17 1.28
CA THR A 8 52.43 -20.04 0.46
C THR A 8 51.55 -18.94 1.04
N ILE A 9 51.37 -17.84 0.31
CA ILE A 9 50.42 -16.77 0.65
C ILE A 9 49.03 -17.23 0.20
N ALA A 10 48.18 -17.60 1.15
CA ALA A 10 46.77 -17.89 0.90
C ALA A 10 45.99 -16.58 0.84
N VAL A 11 45.62 -16.14 -0.37
CA VAL A 11 44.71 -15.01 -0.56
C VAL A 11 43.28 -15.54 -0.39
N THR A 12 42.66 -15.26 0.75
CA THR A 12 41.23 -15.54 0.98
C THR A 12 40.40 -14.45 0.30
N LEU A 13 39.77 -14.79 -0.81
CA LEU A 13 38.79 -13.96 -1.49
C LEU A 13 37.51 -13.94 -0.64
N ALA A 14 37.22 -12.82 0.03
CA ALA A 14 35.98 -12.64 0.77
C ALA A 14 34.82 -12.40 -0.21
N TRP A 15 33.95 -13.39 -0.38
CA TRP A 15 32.72 -13.24 -1.15
C TRP A 15 31.74 -12.41 -0.33
N THR A 16 31.53 -11.16 -0.71
CA THR A 16 30.45 -10.34 -0.16
C THR A 16 29.13 -10.86 -0.74
N VAL A 17 28.38 -11.62 0.04
CA VAL A 17 26.98 -11.95 -0.30
C VAL A 17 26.16 -10.67 -0.13
N SER A 18 25.76 -10.06 -1.25
CA SER A 18 24.78 -8.97 -1.22
C SER A 18 23.43 -9.53 -0.79
N ALA A 19 23.04 -9.30 0.46
CA ALA A 19 21.70 -9.56 0.96
C ALA A 19 20.71 -8.69 0.17
N HIS A 20 20.10 -9.27 -0.87
CA HIS A 20 18.89 -8.70 -1.44
C HIS A 20 17.79 -8.89 -0.41
N ALA A 21 17.07 -7.82 -0.06
CA ALA A 21 15.88 -7.94 0.77
C ALA A 21 14.90 -8.88 0.05
N GLU A 22 14.79 -10.10 0.55
CA GLU A 22 13.96 -11.13 -0.04
C GLU A 22 12.49 -10.73 0.12
N ASN A 23 11.74 -10.67 -0.97
CA ASN A 23 10.31 -10.37 -0.92
C ASN A 23 9.61 -11.37 -0.02
N ALA A 24 8.67 -10.91 0.81
CA ALA A 24 7.91 -11.80 1.66
C ALA A 24 7.08 -12.79 0.80
N PRO A 25 6.86 -14.04 1.25
CA PRO A 25 5.93 -14.93 0.57
C PRO A 25 4.49 -14.37 0.64
N GLU A 26 3.67 -14.70 -0.37
CA GLU A 26 2.24 -14.39 -0.32
C GLU A 26 1.54 -15.22 0.78
N PRO A 27 0.87 -14.59 1.75
CA PRO A 27 0.11 -15.32 2.76
C PRO A 27 -1.23 -15.80 2.21
N GLU A 28 -1.73 -16.93 2.72
CA GLU A 28 -3.09 -17.42 2.41
C GLU A 28 -4.16 -16.44 2.87
N GLY A 29 -3.99 -15.85 4.05
CA GLY A 29 -4.89 -14.83 4.62
C GLY A 29 -4.48 -13.39 4.30
N TYR A 30 -4.92 -12.47 5.14
CA TYR A 30 -4.46 -11.08 5.14
C TYR A 30 -3.30 -10.89 6.11
N ARG A 31 -2.43 -9.93 5.86
CA ARG A 31 -1.41 -9.51 6.82
C ARG A 31 -2.06 -8.81 8.01
N THR A 32 -1.80 -9.26 9.23
CA THR A 32 -2.40 -8.72 10.46
C THR A 32 -1.44 -7.89 11.33
N VAL A 33 -0.14 -7.96 11.06
CA VAL A 33 0.90 -7.28 11.85
C VAL A 33 1.99 -6.69 10.95
N ASN A 34 2.83 -5.80 11.48
CA ASN A 34 4.02 -5.27 10.79
C ASN A 34 3.72 -4.80 9.36
N TYR A 35 2.80 -3.84 9.24
CA TYR A 35 2.32 -3.34 7.94
C TYR A 35 3.35 -2.57 7.12
N ARG A 36 4.39 -2.06 7.78
CA ARG A 36 5.55 -1.38 7.18
C ARG A 36 6.72 -2.37 7.13
N ALA A 37 6.78 -3.17 6.06
CA ALA A 37 7.75 -4.24 5.86
C ALA A 37 7.81 -4.63 4.38
N PRO A 38 8.87 -5.31 3.91
CA PRO A 38 8.92 -5.87 2.56
C PRO A 38 7.64 -6.65 2.25
N VAL A 39 7.05 -6.34 1.09
CA VAL A 39 5.82 -6.95 0.59
C VAL A 39 6.14 -8.07 -0.39
N PRO A 40 5.16 -8.92 -0.74
CA PRO A 40 5.39 -9.94 -1.76
C PRO A 40 5.64 -9.32 -3.14
N ALA A 41 6.42 -10.01 -3.96
CA ALA A 41 6.63 -9.62 -5.36
C ALA A 41 5.36 -9.76 -6.21
N THR A 42 4.38 -10.50 -5.71
CA THR A 42 3.20 -10.95 -6.44
C THR A 42 1.92 -10.75 -5.60
N LEU A 43 0.78 -10.76 -6.28
CA LEU A 43 -0.53 -10.86 -5.66
C LEU A 43 -1.40 -11.73 -6.57
N ALA A 44 -1.71 -12.95 -6.13
CA ALA A 44 -2.51 -13.88 -6.92
C ALA A 44 -3.85 -13.25 -7.34
N GLY A 45 -4.13 -13.25 -8.65
CA GLY A 45 -5.34 -12.67 -9.23
C GLY A 45 -5.28 -11.17 -9.55
N ALA A 46 -4.21 -10.46 -9.17
CA ALA A 46 -4.00 -9.06 -9.53
C ALA A 46 -2.74 -8.87 -10.39
N ARG A 47 -2.72 -7.79 -11.16
CA ARG A 47 -1.52 -7.35 -11.88
C ARG A 47 -0.65 -6.50 -10.97
N VAL A 48 0.61 -6.88 -10.76
CA VAL A 48 1.58 -6.04 -10.04
C VAL A 48 2.15 -5.00 -11.01
N LEU A 49 2.10 -3.73 -10.63
CA LEU A 49 2.57 -2.61 -11.45
C LEU A 49 3.94 -2.11 -10.99
N ARG A 50 4.79 -1.79 -11.96
CA ARG A 50 5.92 -0.87 -11.76
C ARG A 50 5.45 0.58 -11.93
N THR A 51 6.26 1.52 -11.47
CA THR A 51 5.96 2.96 -11.51
C THR A 51 5.61 3.44 -12.91
N GLU A 52 6.36 3.02 -13.93
CA GLU A 52 6.15 3.46 -15.32
C GLU A 52 4.81 2.93 -15.88
N GLN A 53 4.39 1.74 -15.44
CA GLN A 53 3.09 1.18 -15.83
C GLN A 53 1.94 1.88 -15.13
N ALA A 54 2.10 2.22 -13.84
CA ALA A 54 1.14 3.02 -13.10
C ALA A 54 1.00 4.42 -13.74
N GLU A 55 2.11 5.06 -14.09
CA GLU A 55 2.12 6.34 -14.80
C GLU A 55 1.37 6.26 -16.14
N SER A 56 1.67 5.25 -16.95
CA SER A 56 1.00 5.07 -18.24
C SER A 56 -0.52 4.95 -18.09
N LEU A 57 -0.99 4.16 -17.12
CA LEU A 57 -2.42 3.98 -16.84
C LEU A 57 -3.07 5.27 -16.32
N TRP A 58 -2.34 6.03 -15.51
CA TRP A 58 -2.79 7.31 -14.99
C TRP A 58 -2.94 8.36 -16.10
N ARG A 59 -1.92 8.51 -16.95
CA ARG A 59 -1.95 9.48 -18.08
C ARG A 59 -3.06 9.17 -19.07
N SER A 60 -3.29 7.89 -19.37
CA SER A 60 -4.35 7.45 -20.28
C SER A 60 -5.74 7.38 -19.63
N ARG A 61 -5.84 7.67 -18.32
CA ARG A 61 -7.08 7.56 -17.52
C ARG A 61 -7.76 6.20 -17.65
N SER A 62 -6.96 5.14 -17.79
CA SER A 62 -7.46 3.79 -18.07
C SER A 62 -7.80 2.97 -16.83
N GLY A 63 -7.72 3.57 -15.64
CA GLY A 63 -8.04 2.92 -14.38
C GLY A 63 -8.39 3.93 -13.30
N VAL A 64 -9.00 3.43 -12.23
CA VAL A 64 -9.33 4.19 -11.03
C VAL A 64 -8.27 3.93 -9.99
N PHE A 65 -7.62 4.99 -9.52
CA PHE A 65 -6.56 4.90 -8.52
C PHE A 65 -7.15 5.03 -7.13
N VAL A 66 -6.77 4.11 -6.23
CA VAL A 66 -7.29 4.01 -4.87
C VAL A 66 -6.13 4.00 -3.90
N ASP A 67 -5.99 5.10 -3.16
CA ASP A 67 -5.05 5.26 -2.07
C ASP A 67 -5.67 4.64 -0.81
N VAL A 68 -4.94 3.76 -0.13
CA VAL A 68 -5.38 3.14 1.14
C VAL A 68 -4.42 3.42 2.29
N LEU A 69 -3.52 4.41 2.15
CA LEU A 69 -2.63 4.80 3.24
C LEU A 69 -3.46 5.14 4.49
N PRO A 70 -3.14 4.56 5.67
CA PRO A 70 -3.89 4.83 6.89
C PRO A 70 -3.76 6.30 7.28
N ARG A 71 -4.82 6.83 7.89
CA ARG A 71 -4.82 8.20 8.39
C ARG A 71 -4.43 8.14 9.87
N PRO A 72 -3.33 8.81 10.29
CA PRO A 72 -3.02 8.91 11.71
C PRO A 72 -4.21 9.49 12.47
N THR A 73 -4.65 8.80 13.52
CA THR A 73 -5.68 9.31 14.41
C THR A 73 -5.05 10.22 15.45
N LYS A 74 -5.82 11.21 15.93
CA LYS A 74 -5.41 12.04 17.05
C LYS A 74 -5.09 11.13 18.25
N PRO A 75 -3.88 11.18 18.82
CA PRO A 75 -3.57 10.40 20.01
C PRO A 75 -4.53 10.73 21.16
N SER A 76 -5.06 9.70 21.82
CA SER A 76 -5.98 9.85 22.94
C SER A 76 -5.31 10.45 24.19
N ASN A 77 -3.99 10.28 24.30
CA ASN A 77 -3.16 10.77 25.41
C ASN A 77 -2.55 12.16 25.16
N LEU A 78 -3.13 12.94 24.24
CA LEU A 78 -2.61 14.27 23.94
C LEU A 78 -2.83 15.22 25.14
N PRO A 79 -1.80 15.92 25.66
CA PRO A 79 -1.96 16.82 26.80
C PRO A 79 -3.03 17.89 26.55
N ALA A 80 -3.80 18.23 27.59
CA ALA A 80 -4.84 19.25 27.51
C ALA A 80 -4.26 20.57 26.95
N GLY A 81 -4.95 21.18 25.99
CA GLY A 81 -4.51 22.40 25.30
C GLY A 81 -3.59 22.18 24.09
N THR A 82 -3.14 20.95 23.82
CA THR A 82 -2.33 20.66 22.63
C THR A 82 -3.21 20.65 21.37
N ILE A 83 -2.88 21.50 20.41
CA ILE A 83 -3.56 21.54 19.11
C ILE A 83 -3.01 20.41 18.23
N TRP A 84 -3.88 19.46 17.88
CA TRP A 84 -3.59 18.45 16.86
C TRP A 84 -3.90 19.03 15.48
N ARG A 85 -2.91 19.00 14.58
CA ARG A 85 -3.09 19.34 13.17
C ARG A 85 -2.89 18.08 12.35
N ASP A 86 -3.91 17.71 11.60
CA ASP A 86 -3.79 16.62 10.65
C ASP A 86 -2.75 16.98 9.59
N LYS A 87 -1.83 16.05 9.33
CA LYS A 87 -0.86 16.23 8.26
C LYS A 87 -1.60 16.11 6.92
N PRO A 88 -1.41 17.06 5.98
CA PRO A 88 -1.97 16.93 4.64
C PRO A 88 -1.51 15.64 3.97
N ARG A 89 -2.44 14.95 3.29
CA ARG A 89 -2.13 13.80 2.46
C ARG A 89 -1.98 14.27 1.02
N PHE A 90 -0.80 14.07 0.44
CA PHE A 90 -0.58 14.20 -0.99
C PHE A 90 -0.50 12.81 -1.61
N ASN A 91 -1.21 12.59 -2.73
CA ASN A 91 -1.23 11.31 -3.44
C ASN A 91 -1.32 11.52 -4.98
N ILE A 92 -1.53 10.43 -5.71
CA ILE A 92 -1.58 10.43 -7.18
C ILE A 92 -2.83 11.20 -7.63
N PRO A 93 -2.71 12.26 -8.46
CA PRO A 93 -3.84 13.10 -8.83
C PRO A 93 -5.02 12.33 -9.42
N GLY A 94 -6.23 12.61 -8.95
CA GLY A 94 -7.46 11.94 -9.38
C GLY A 94 -7.73 10.61 -8.67
N SER A 95 -6.92 10.22 -7.68
CA SER A 95 -7.22 9.08 -6.81
C SER A 95 -8.36 9.40 -5.85
N ILE A 96 -9.07 8.37 -5.40
CA ILE A 96 -9.83 8.42 -4.15
C ILE A 96 -8.96 7.93 -3.00
N TRP A 97 -9.21 8.43 -1.79
CA TRP A 97 -8.51 8.00 -0.59
C TRP A 97 -9.45 7.32 0.40
N LEU A 98 -9.22 6.02 0.64
CA LEU A 98 -9.95 5.16 1.56
C LEU A 98 -9.02 4.72 2.68
N PRO A 99 -8.74 5.56 3.70
CA PRO A 99 -7.81 5.23 4.76
C PRO A 99 -8.28 4.02 5.59
N ASP A 100 -7.29 3.28 6.12
CA ASP A 100 -7.47 2.20 7.09
C ASP A 100 -8.16 0.93 6.54
N THR A 101 -8.57 0.92 5.27
CA THR A 101 -9.24 -0.25 4.66
C THR A 101 -8.29 -1.41 4.32
N GLY A 102 -6.99 -1.20 4.51
CA GLY A 102 -5.96 -2.21 4.31
C GLY A 102 -5.52 -2.97 5.57
N TYR A 103 -6.12 -2.70 6.73
CA TYR A 103 -5.90 -3.57 7.90
C TYR A 103 -6.30 -5.03 7.59
N GLY A 104 -5.64 -5.95 8.27
CA GLY A 104 -5.80 -7.38 8.06
C GLY A 104 -7.18 -7.84 8.47
N GLU A 105 -7.57 -7.45 9.69
CA GLU A 105 -8.92 -7.56 10.21
C GLU A 105 -9.60 -6.19 10.06
N LEU A 106 -10.79 -6.17 9.46
CA LEU A 106 -11.60 -4.96 9.33
C LEU A 106 -12.84 -5.09 10.21
N ALA A 107 -13.15 -4.02 10.94
CA ALA A 107 -14.50 -3.85 11.47
C ALA A 107 -15.51 -3.79 10.31
N ALA A 108 -16.71 -4.32 10.51
CA ALA A 108 -17.75 -4.36 9.47
C ALA A 108 -18.01 -2.98 8.84
N THR A 109 -17.99 -1.90 9.62
CA THR A 109 -18.14 -0.53 9.12
C THR A 109 -17.02 -0.09 8.18
N THR A 110 -15.78 -0.54 8.43
CA THR A 110 -14.64 -0.23 7.57
C THR A 110 -14.63 -1.07 6.30
N GLU A 111 -15.12 -2.31 6.38
CA GLU A 111 -15.37 -3.13 5.19
C GLU A 111 -16.49 -2.54 4.32
N THR A 112 -17.61 -2.12 4.90
CA THR A 112 -18.68 -1.41 4.17
C THR A 112 -18.14 -0.14 3.51
N TYR A 113 -17.35 0.64 4.24
CA TYR A 113 -16.69 1.84 3.71
C TYR A 113 -15.81 1.54 2.48
N LEU A 114 -14.99 0.48 2.54
CA LEU A 114 -14.21 0.04 1.38
C LEU A 114 -15.12 -0.32 0.21
N ARG A 115 -16.14 -1.15 0.43
CA ARG A 115 -17.06 -1.60 -0.63
C ARG A 115 -17.78 -0.44 -1.31
N HIS A 116 -18.36 0.47 -0.53
CA HIS A 116 -19.04 1.66 -1.05
C HIS A 116 -18.08 2.58 -1.81
N GLY A 117 -16.88 2.79 -1.26
CA GLY A 117 -15.83 3.55 -1.93
C GLY A 117 -15.49 2.98 -3.30
N LEU A 118 -15.23 1.67 -3.39
CA LEU A 118 -14.92 1.01 -4.67
C LEU A 118 -16.09 1.06 -5.66
N VAL A 119 -17.33 0.85 -5.21
CA VAL A 119 -18.52 0.96 -6.06
C VAL A 119 -18.65 2.38 -6.61
N LYS A 120 -18.50 3.40 -5.77
CA LYS A 120 -18.52 4.82 -6.19
C LYS A 120 -17.43 5.10 -7.21
N ALA A 121 -16.20 4.68 -6.95
CA ALA A 121 -15.05 4.91 -7.82
C ALA A 121 -15.20 4.26 -9.20
N THR A 122 -15.82 3.08 -9.23
CA THR A 122 -16.01 2.29 -10.45
C THR A 122 -17.32 2.54 -11.17
N GLY A 123 -18.25 3.29 -10.57
CA GLY A 123 -19.63 3.39 -11.06
C GLY A 123 -20.36 2.04 -10.99
N GLY A 124 -20.00 1.19 -10.03
CA GLY A 124 -20.55 -0.15 -9.84
C GLY A 124 -20.00 -1.23 -10.78
N SER A 125 -19.09 -0.90 -11.70
CA SER A 125 -18.52 -1.88 -12.63
C SER A 125 -17.34 -2.63 -12.01
N THR A 126 -17.52 -3.93 -11.75
CA THR A 126 -16.44 -4.81 -11.25
C THR A 126 -15.36 -5.14 -12.28
N ALA A 127 -15.61 -4.85 -13.57
CA ALA A 127 -14.65 -5.04 -14.66
C ALA A 127 -13.73 -3.83 -14.89
N LYS A 128 -14.06 -2.67 -14.30
CA LYS A 128 -13.24 -1.46 -14.42
C LYS A 128 -11.92 -1.67 -13.69
N LEU A 129 -10.82 -1.24 -14.32
CA LEU A 129 -9.49 -1.38 -13.74
C LEU A 129 -9.39 -0.58 -12.43
N LEU A 130 -9.13 -1.27 -11.33
CA LEU A 130 -8.74 -0.70 -10.05
C LEU A 130 -7.21 -0.73 -9.93
N VAL A 131 -6.60 0.39 -9.58
CA VAL A 131 -5.18 0.48 -9.23
C VAL A 131 -5.08 0.84 -7.75
N ILE A 132 -4.77 -0.14 -6.91
CA ILE A 132 -4.73 0.02 -5.45
C ILE A 132 -3.28 0.24 -5.01
N TYR A 133 -3.05 1.25 -4.18
CA TYR A 133 -1.71 1.64 -3.74
C TYR A 133 -1.72 2.28 -2.35
N CYS A 134 -0.52 2.45 -1.80
CA CYS A 134 -0.26 3.10 -0.51
C CYS A 134 1.08 3.87 -0.63
N GLN A 135 2.08 3.44 0.13
CA GLN A 135 3.50 3.81 0.06
C GLN A 135 4.30 2.54 -0.21
N ALA A 136 5.60 2.65 -0.52
CA ALA A 136 6.47 1.48 -0.63
C ALA A 136 6.47 0.69 0.69
N ASP A 137 6.68 -0.63 0.64
CA ASP A 137 6.67 -1.50 1.83
C ASP A 137 5.38 -1.41 2.67
N CYS A 138 4.23 -1.22 2.02
CA CYS A 138 2.92 -1.08 2.68
C CYS A 138 2.00 -2.28 2.42
N TRP A 139 1.94 -3.20 3.38
CA TRP A 139 1.04 -4.36 3.33
C TRP A 139 -0.45 -4.00 3.29
N MET A 140 -0.83 -2.79 3.69
CA MET A 140 -2.23 -2.35 3.62
C MET A 140 -2.75 -2.29 2.18
N SER A 141 -1.91 -1.87 1.23
CA SER A 141 -2.30 -1.88 -0.18
C SER A 141 -2.44 -3.29 -0.75
N TRP A 142 -1.56 -4.22 -0.35
CA TRP A 142 -1.66 -5.63 -0.71
C TRP A 142 -2.95 -6.25 -0.18
N ASN A 143 -3.26 -6.03 1.11
CA ASN A 143 -4.50 -6.51 1.73
C ASN A 143 -5.74 -5.94 1.04
N ALA A 144 -5.77 -4.63 0.78
CA ALA A 144 -6.90 -3.99 0.12
C ALA A 144 -7.10 -4.51 -1.32
N ALA A 145 -6.03 -4.75 -2.06
CA ALA A 145 -6.09 -5.33 -3.41
C ALA A 145 -6.61 -6.77 -3.40
N LYS A 146 -6.09 -7.62 -2.50
CA LYS A 146 -6.62 -8.97 -2.29
C LYS A 146 -8.10 -8.97 -1.91
N ARG A 147 -8.50 -8.01 -1.07
CA ARG A 147 -9.89 -7.85 -0.65
C ARG A 147 -10.78 -7.40 -1.80
N ALA A 148 -10.33 -6.49 -2.66
CA ALA A 148 -11.07 -6.11 -3.88
C ALA A 148 -11.33 -7.32 -4.78
N LEU A 149 -10.35 -8.22 -4.96
CA LEU A 149 -10.58 -9.48 -5.69
C LEU A 149 -11.68 -10.33 -5.05
N SER A 150 -11.68 -10.46 -3.72
CA SER A 150 -12.73 -11.20 -2.98
C SER A 150 -14.13 -10.58 -3.11
N TYR A 151 -14.23 -9.33 -3.54
CA TYR A 151 -15.49 -8.63 -3.77
C TYR A 151 -16.01 -8.82 -5.20
N GLY A 152 -15.31 -9.58 -6.04
CA GLY A 152 -15.70 -9.86 -7.42
C GLY A 152 -15.14 -8.88 -8.45
N TYR A 153 -14.23 -7.97 -8.06
CA TYR A 153 -13.50 -7.16 -9.04
C TYR A 153 -12.56 -8.05 -9.83
N SER A 154 -12.74 -8.10 -11.15
CA SER A 154 -11.99 -8.99 -12.04
C SER A 154 -10.75 -8.33 -12.64
N ASN A 155 -10.63 -7.00 -12.52
CA ASN A 155 -9.55 -6.22 -13.11
C ASN A 155 -8.86 -5.38 -12.03
N VAL A 156 -8.08 -6.04 -11.17
CA VAL A 156 -7.33 -5.40 -10.09
C VAL A 156 -5.85 -5.35 -10.46
N ALA A 157 -5.26 -4.17 -10.28
CA ALA A 157 -3.84 -3.96 -10.28
C ALA A 157 -3.39 -3.39 -8.94
N TRP A 158 -2.25 -3.86 -8.46
CA TRP A 158 -1.63 -3.41 -7.23
C TRP A 158 -0.30 -2.71 -7.55
N TYR A 159 -0.11 -1.51 -7.04
CA TYR A 159 1.10 -0.72 -7.23
C TYR A 159 1.90 -0.64 -5.91
N PRO A 160 2.87 -1.54 -5.70
CA PRO A 160 3.59 -1.70 -4.42
C PRO A 160 4.43 -0.49 -4.02
N GLU A 161 5.07 0.18 -4.98
CA GLU A 161 5.93 1.36 -4.70
C GLU A 161 5.12 2.59 -4.26
N GLY A 162 3.82 2.62 -4.56
CA GLY A 162 2.89 3.64 -4.12
C GLY A 162 3.36 5.07 -4.35
N THR A 163 3.05 5.97 -3.41
CA THR A 163 3.47 7.37 -3.52
C THR A 163 4.97 7.57 -3.45
N ASP A 164 5.72 6.67 -2.82
CA ASP A 164 7.16 6.84 -2.67
C ASP A 164 7.88 6.64 -4.01
N GLY A 165 7.51 5.61 -4.77
CA GLY A 165 8.01 5.43 -6.14
C GLY A 165 7.49 6.49 -7.10
N TRP A 166 6.25 6.96 -6.90
CA TRP A 166 5.67 8.04 -7.71
C TRP A 166 6.43 9.35 -7.53
N GLN A 167 6.74 9.71 -6.29
CA GLN A 167 7.54 10.90 -5.96
C GLN A 167 8.98 10.77 -6.44
N ARG A 168 9.59 9.57 -6.32
CA ARG A 168 10.94 9.31 -6.81
C ARG A 168 11.06 9.46 -8.33
N ALA A 169 9.98 9.17 -9.06
CA ALA A 169 9.86 9.42 -10.49
C ALA A 169 9.49 10.86 -10.84
N GLU A 170 9.47 11.78 -9.86
CA GLU A 170 9.18 13.21 -10.03
C GLU A 170 7.80 13.49 -10.67
N LEU A 171 6.84 12.58 -10.44
CA LEU A 171 5.50 12.70 -11.00
C LEU A 171 4.61 13.64 -10.16
N PRO A 172 3.57 14.26 -10.77
CA PRO A 172 2.73 15.23 -10.08
C PRO A 172 2.01 14.63 -8.88
N MET A 173 1.91 15.39 -7.79
CA MET A 173 1.19 15.03 -6.57
C MET A 173 0.06 16.04 -6.32
N ALA A 174 -1.07 15.58 -5.79
CA ALA A 174 -2.19 16.44 -5.41
C ALA A 174 -2.56 16.21 -3.95
N GLU A 175 -2.98 17.26 -3.26
CA GLU A 175 -3.59 17.12 -1.94
C GLU A 175 -4.91 16.35 -2.06
N SER A 176 -5.16 15.45 -1.12
CA SER A 176 -6.33 14.59 -1.08
C SER A 176 -6.97 14.63 0.31
N GLN A 177 -8.29 14.66 0.31
CA GLN A 177 -9.10 14.43 1.52
C GLN A 177 -9.62 12.99 1.52
N PRO A 178 -9.83 12.38 2.70
CA PRO A 178 -10.40 11.04 2.76
C PRO A 178 -11.85 11.08 2.26
N GLU A 179 -12.28 10.02 1.59
CA GLU A 179 -13.69 9.88 1.26
C GLU A 179 -14.53 9.89 2.55
N PRO A 180 -15.71 10.55 2.57
CA PRO A 180 -16.55 10.61 3.76
C PRO A 180 -16.89 9.20 4.26
N ARG A 181 -16.71 8.97 5.56
CA ARG A 181 -17.24 7.76 6.22
C ARG A 181 -18.72 7.99 6.51
N GLU A 182 -19.55 6.97 6.28
CA GLU A 182 -20.93 6.98 6.75
C GLU A 182 -20.91 7.05 8.28
N VAL A 183 -21.42 8.14 8.84
CA VAL A 183 -21.59 8.27 10.29
C VAL A 183 -22.80 7.42 10.65
N GLN A 184 -22.59 6.34 11.39
CA GLN A 184 -23.71 5.72 12.09
C GLN A 184 -24.18 6.72 13.14
N GLU A 185 -25.33 7.36 12.90
CA GLU A 185 -26.06 8.06 13.96
C GLU A 185 -26.35 7.05 15.06
N ILE A 186 -25.55 7.11 16.13
CA ILE A 186 -25.87 6.43 17.37
C ILE A 186 -27.03 7.23 17.94
N THR A 187 -28.26 6.81 17.65
CA THR A 187 -29.44 7.29 18.37
C THR A 187 -29.28 6.85 19.82
N SER A 188 -28.66 7.69 20.64
CA SER A 188 -28.71 7.56 22.10
C SER A 188 -30.16 7.80 22.51
N PRO A 189 -30.85 6.83 23.13
CA PRO A 189 -32.14 7.12 23.75
C PRO A 189 -31.90 8.18 24.81
N ARG A 190 -32.74 9.22 24.79
CA ARG A 190 -32.76 10.28 25.79
C ARG A 190 -33.52 9.82 27.03
#